data_AF-A0A497MNE7-F1
#
_entry.id   AF-A0A497MNE7-F1
#
_cell.length_a   1.000
_cell.length_b   1.000
_cell.length_c   1.000
_cell.angle_alpha   90.00
_cell.angle_beta   90.00
_cell.angle_gamma   90.00
#
_symmetry.space_group_name_H-M   'P 1'
#
loop_
_entity.id
_entity.type
_entity.pdbx_description
1 polymer ?
#
loop_
_entity_poly.entity_id
_entity_poly.type
_entity_poly.pdbx_seq_one_letter_code
_entity_poly.pdbx_strand_id
1 'polypeptide(L)'
;MILKKVLATIQSSGLVNAGLISQELGIPRSLVEYAIEQLKTNGYIASLGEESHGKSSCRTCLLKSSCSISQLNPLKLYVVTEKGQKLLESRF
;
A
#
# COMPACT_ATOMS: atom_id res chain seq x y z
N MET A 1 -7.84 -0.73 -16.49
CA MET A 1 -6.35 -0.72 -16.35
C MET A 1 -5.93 -1.05 -14.92
N ILE A 2 -4.71 -1.58 -14.73
CA ILE A 2 -4.22 -2.07 -13.44
C ILE A 2 -4.12 -0.97 -12.37
N LEU A 3 -3.72 0.25 -12.77
CA LEU A 3 -3.64 1.42 -11.89
C LEU A 3 -4.99 1.75 -11.24
N LYS A 4 -6.08 1.71 -12.03
CA LYS A 4 -7.43 1.99 -11.53
C LYS A 4 -7.91 0.91 -10.55
N LYS A 5 -7.56 -0.36 -10.81
CA LYS A 5 -7.86 -1.46 -9.88
C LYS A 5 -7.12 -1.30 -8.56
N VAL A 6 -5.82 -1.02 -8.60
CA VAL A 6 -5.02 -0.76 -7.40
C VAL A 6 -5.55 0.44 -6.63
N LEU A 7 -5.90 1.53 -7.33
CA LEU A 7 -6.48 2.73 -6.70
C LEU A 7 -7.83 2.44 -6.02
N ALA A 8 -8.69 1.64 -6.65
CA ALA A 8 -9.98 1.24 -6.08
C ALA A 8 -9.79 0.38 -4.81
N THR A 9 -8.85 -0.56 -4.84
CA THR A 9 -8.51 -1.37 -3.66
C THR A 9 -8.02 -0.47 -2.52
N ILE A 10 -7.12 0.48 -2.78
CA ILE A 10 -6.65 1.45 -1.78
C ILE A 10 -7.80 2.26 -1.19
N GLN A 11 -8.76 2.71 -2.01
CA GLN A 11 -9.93 3.45 -1.55
C GLN A 11 -10.80 2.61 -0.60
N SER A 12 -11.00 1.32 -0.93
CA SER A 12 -11.85 0.43 -0.15
C SER A 12 -11.24 0.00 1.18
N SER A 13 -9.91 -0.18 1.24
CA SER A 13 -9.23 -0.70 2.42
C SER A 13 -8.69 0.38 3.36
N GLY A 14 -8.33 1.57 2.84
CA GLY A 14 -7.65 2.66 3.59
C GLY A 14 -6.23 2.32 4.09
N LEU A 15 -5.90 1.04 4.20
CA LEU A 15 -4.62 0.45 4.59
C LEU A 15 -3.99 -0.26 3.40
N VAL A 16 -2.72 0.04 3.10
CA VAL A 16 -2.02 -0.50 1.94
C VAL A 16 -0.85 -1.37 2.36
N ASN A 17 -0.99 -2.65 2.06
CA ASN A 17 0.10 -3.60 1.97
C ASN A 17 0.17 -4.10 0.53
N ALA A 18 1.28 -3.87 -0.17
CA ALA A 18 1.44 -4.32 -1.55
C ALA A 18 1.27 -5.85 -1.70
N GLY A 19 1.61 -6.62 -0.66
CA GLY A 19 1.37 -8.05 -0.61
C GLY A 19 -0.12 -8.42 -0.52
N LEU A 20 -0.90 -7.70 0.30
CA LEU A 20 -2.36 -7.94 0.40
C LEU A 20 -3.06 -7.59 -0.92
N ILE A 21 -2.72 -6.44 -1.51
CA ILE A 21 -3.28 -6.03 -2.82
C ILE A 21 -2.86 -7.01 -3.93
N SER A 22 -1.63 -7.52 -3.88
CA SER A 22 -1.14 -8.54 -4.82
C SER A 22 -1.96 -9.83 -4.75
N GLN A 23 -2.26 -10.30 -3.53
CA GLN A 23 -3.10 -11.48 -3.31
C GLN A 23 -4.54 -11.25 -3.77
N GLU A 24 -5.13 -10.10 -3.44
CA GLU A 24 -6.51 -9.75 -3.82
C GLU A 24 -6.69 -9.63 -5.32
N LEU A 25 -5.74 -8.98 -6.01
CA LEU A 25 -5.82 -8.74 -7.46
C LEU A 25 -5.22 -9.87 -8.30
N GLY A 26 -4.55 -10.85 -7.69
CA GLY A 26 -3.88 -11.96 -8.39
C GLY A 26 -2.75 -11.51 -9.32
N ILE A 27 -2.05 -10.41 -8.97
CA ILE A 27 -0.97 -9.83 -9.79
C ILE A 27 0.35 -9.80 -9.04
N PRO A 28 1.51 -9.79 -9.73
CA PRO A 28 2.82 -9.76 -9.07
C PRO A 28 2.95 -8.56 -8.14
N ARG A 29 3.53 -8.79 -6.96
CA ARG A 29 3.79 -7.74 -5.96
C ARG A 29 4.59 -6.56 -6.52
N SER A 30 5.59 -6.83 -7.35
CA SER A 30 6.38 -5.78 -8.02
C SER A 30 5.53 -4.86 -8.89
N LEU A 31 4.48 -5.39 -9.52
CA LEU A 31 3.55 -4.63 -10.34
C LEU A 31 2.62 -3.76 -9.48
N VAL A 32 2.23 -4.25 -8.31
CA VAL A 32 1.49 -3.47 -7.31
C VAL A 32 2.36 -2.33 -6.78
N GLU A 33 3.61 -2.61 -6.41
CA GLU A 33 4.56 -1.61 -5.93
C GLU A 33 4.80 -0.52 -6.99
N TYR A 34 5.00 -0.93 -8.24
CA TYR A 34 5.08 0.00 -9.37
C TYR A 34 3.80 0.85 -9.52
N ALA A 35 2.62 0.24 -9.44
CA ALA A 35 1.35 0.97 -9.56
C ALA A 35 1.16 1.97 -8.41
N ILE A 36 1.49 1.59 -7.17
CA ILE A 36 1.43 2.49 -6.00
C ILE A 36 2.35 3.69 -6.20
N GLU A 37 3.60 3.47 -6.64
CA GLU A 37 4.53 4.57 -6.91
C GLU A 37 4.01 5.49 -8.01
N GLN A 38 3.48 4.94 -9.11
CA GLN A 38 2.86 5.75 -10.17
C GLN A 38 1.67 6.56 -9.65
N LEU A 39 0.78 5.96 -8.84
CA LEU A 39 -0.37 6.67 -8.27
C LEU A 39 0.08 7.81 -7.34
N LYS A 40 1.13 7.59 -6.56
CA LYS A 40 1.72 8.57 -5.64
C LYS A 40 2.38 9.71 -6.42
N THR A 41 3.27 9.40 -7.37
CA THR A 41 3.97 10.39 -8.20
C THR A 41 3.00 11.28 -8.96
N ASN A 42 1.88 10.72 -9.43
CA ASN A 42 0.86 11.48 -10.15
C ASN A 42 -0.15 12.19 -9.21
N GLY A 43 -0.01 12.07 -7.90
CA GLY A 43 -0.85 12.75 -6.91
C GLY A 43 -2.27 12.19 -6.79
N TYR A 44 -2.50 10.94 -7.17
CA TYR A 44 -3.79 10.26 -6.99
C TYR A 44 -3.96 9.70 -5.56
N ILE A 45 -2.85 9.45 -4.87
CA ILE A 45 -2.82 9.03 -3.46
C ILE A 45 -1.77 9.84 -2.69
N ALA A 46 -2.01 10.06 -1.40
CA ALA A 46 -1.08 10.69 -0.47
C ALA A 46 -0.83 9.76 0.73
N SER A 47 0.41 9.71 1.23
CA SER A 47 0.75 8.93 2.43
C SER A 47 0.32 9.70 3.68
N LEU A 48 -0.41 9.05 4.59
CA LEU A 48 -0.93 9.68 5.81
C LEU A 48 0.07 9.76 6.97
N GLY A 49 1.33 9.37 6.74
CA GLY A 49 2.40 9.42 7.72
C GLY A 49 3.19 8.12 7.70
N GLU A 50 4.51 8.25 7.75
CA GLU A 50 5.41 7.15 8.07
C GLU A 50 5.45 6.97 9.60
N GLU A 51 4.28 6.83 10.22
CA GLU A 51 4.29 6.41 11.62
C GLU A 51 4.87 5.01 11.66
N SER A 52 6.08 5.00 12.20
CA SER A 52 7.05 3.92 12.18
C SER A 52 6.58 2.79 13.08
N HIS A 53 5.45 2.17 12.74
CA HIS A 53 4.96 0.94 13.36
C HIS A 53 5.86 -0.20 12.90
N GLY A 54 7.04 -0.31 13.53
CA GLY A 54 7.92 -1.46 13.32
C GLY A 54 9.37 -1.30 13.77
N LYS A 55 9.90 -0.08 13.98
CA LYS A 55 11.31 0.05 14.38
C LYS A 55 11.57 -0.08 15.88
N SER A 56 10.58 0.13 16.75
CA SER A 56 10.79 0.14 18.20
C SER A 56 10.50 -1.22 18.88
N SER A 57 9.45 -1.94 18.48
CA SER A 57 9.03 -3.15 19.20
C SER A 57 9.90 -4.39 18.92
N CYS A 58 10.40 -4.59 17.70
CA CYS A 58 11.19 -5.78 17.37
C CYS A 58 12.66 -5.71 17.85
N ARG A 59 13.16 -4.53 18.23
CA ARG A 59 14.58 -4.36 18.63
C ARG A 59 14.93 -5.10 19.91
N THR A 60 13.98 -5.17 20.84
CA THR A 60 14.13 -5.82 22.16
C THR A 60 13.59 -7.26 22.18
N CYS A 61 12.98 -7.73 21.09
CA CYS A 61 12.42 -9.07 21.03
C CYS A 61 13.55 -10.11 20.91
N LEU A 62 13.65 -11.01 21.90
CA LEU A 62 14.64 -12.09 21.93
C LEU A 62 14.48 -13.08 20.76
N LEU A 63 13.28 -13.17 20.19
CA LEU A 63 12.96 -14.03 19.05
C LEU A 63 13.08 -13.30 17.69
N LYS A 64 13.63 -12.08 17.64
CA LYS A 64 13.69 -11.28 16.40
C LYS A 64 14.33 -12.01 15.21
N SER A 65 15.30 -12.89 15.48
CA SER A 65 16.05 -13.65 14.48
C SER A 65 15.28 -14.83 13.88
N SER A 66 14.23 -15.31 14.57
CA SER A 66 13.33 -16.37 14.08
C SER A 66 11.92 -15.87 13.77
N CYS A 67 11.64 -14.59 14.03
CA CYS A 67 10.33 -13.99 13.86
C CYS A 67 10.11 -13.50 12.43
N SER A 68 9.23 -14.19 11.69
CA SER A 68 8.81 -13.82 10.33
C SER A 68 8.07 -12.47 10.28
N ILE A 69 7.62 -11.94 11.42
CA ILE A 69 6.89 -10.66 11.51
C ILE A 69 7.82 -9.48 11.20
N SER A 70 9.11 -9.56 11.56
CA SER A 70 10.10 -8.52 11.22
C SER A 70 10.34 -8.39 9.71
N GLN A 71 9.93 -9.38 8.92
CA GLN A 71 9.97 -9.37 7.46
C GLN A 71 8.66 -8.91 6.82
N LEU A 72 7.59 -8.72 7.61
CA LEU A 72 6.35 -8.16 7.09
C LEU A 72 6.61 -6.68 6.79
N ASN A 73 6.45 -6.32 5.51
CA ASN A 73 6.50 -4.93 5.09
C ASN A 73 5.57 -4.10 5.99
N PRO A 74 6.02 -2.95 6.52
CA PRO A 74 5.17 -2.11 7.34
C PRO A 74 3.93 -1.71 6.55
N LEU A 75 2.78 -1.79 7.22
CA LEU A 75 1.53 -1.27 6.68
C LEU A 75 1.72 0.22 6.39
N LYS A 76 1.49 0.62 5.14
CA LYS A 76 1.51 2.04 4.76
C LYS A 76 0.07 2.52 4.64
N LEU A 77 -0.24 3.62 5.30
CA LEU A 77 -1.53 4.28 5.18
C LEU A 77 -1.49 5.25 4.01
N TYR A 78 -2.44 5.11 3.09
CA TYR A 78 -2.63 6.06 1.99
C TYR A 78 -4.07 6.55 1.98
N VAL A 79 -4.24 7.83 1.69
CA VAL A 79 -5.52 8.44 1.38
C VAL A 79 -5.62 8.70 -0.11
N VAL A 80 -6.78 8.43 -0.71
CA VAL A 80 -7.08 8.79 -2.09
C VAL A 80 -7.40 10.28 -2.16
N THR A 81 -6.68 11.02 -3.00
CA THR A 81 -6.90 12.47 -3.17
C THR A 81 -8.17 12.73 -3.99
N GLU A 82 -8.65 13.97 -4.03
CA GLU A 82 -9.75 14.36 -4.93
C GLU A 82 -9.46 14.02 -6.40
N LYS A 83 -8.20 14.16 -6.82
CA LYS A 83 -7.75 13.77 -8.17
C LYS A 83 -7.90 12.26 -8.39
N GLY A 84 -7.57 11.46 -7.39
CA GLY A 84 -7.76 10.00 -7.41
C GLY A 84 -9.24 9.61 -7.50
N GLN A 85 -10.11 10.30 -6.76
CA GLN A 85 -11.56 10.06 -6.82
C GLN A 85 -12.13 10.30 -8.22
N LYS A 86 -11.76 11.42 -8.86
CA LYS A 86 -12.16 11.73 -10.25
C LYS A 86 -11.72 10.64 -11.24
N LEU A 87 -10.55 10.05 -11.04
CA LEU A 87 -10.07 8.95 -11.88
C LEU A 87 -10.92 7.68 -11.73
N LEU A 88 -11.44 7.43 -10.52
CA LEU A 88 -12.32 6.29 -10.26
C LEU A 88 -13.69 6.47 -10.92
N GLU A 89 -14.25 7.68 -10.86
CA GLU A 89 -15.53 8.06 -11.45
C GLU A 89 -15.50 8.12 -12.99
N SER A 90 -14.33 8.43 -13.57
CA SER A 90 -14.19 8.53 -15.01
C SER A 90 -14.40 7.18 -15.70
N ARG A 91 -15.39 7.09 -16.59
CA ARG A 91 -15.62 5.94 -17.47
C ARG A 91 -14.63 5.99 -18.63
N PHE A 92 -13.51 5.29 -18.48
CA PHE A 92 -12.65 4.86 -19.59
C PHE A 92 -12.68 3.34 -19.66
#